data_AF-A0A9Q1FXA5-F1
#
_entry.id   AF-A0A9Q1FXA5-F1
#
_cell.length_a   1.000
_cell.length_b   1.000
_cell.length_c   1.000
_cell.angle_alpha   90.00
_cell.angle_beta   90.00
_cell.angle_gamma   90.00
#
_symmetry.space_group_name_H-M   'P 1'
#
loop_
_entity.id
_entity.type
_entity.pdbx_description
1 polymer ?
#
loop_
_entity_poly.entity_id
_entity_poly.type
_entity_poly.pdbx_seq_one_letter_code
_entity_poly.pdbx_strand_id
1 'polypeptide(L)'
;MCDTTKNTEPAEGAVLAEPSPEPLGSSRPIVRNRSSYTNSETHFKDERLFVDRTFPRADMEQPGLEWKRPKEFCPSAQFIVDGASRMDMRQGGLSDCWFLSSVASLSLHRNLLERVVPKGQSFQEGYTGCFRFRFWQYGEWQEVMVDDLLPTKKGKLVYLRSSNNEEFWTPLLEKAYAKNTEHPIENRPYGVLR
;
A
#
# COMPACT_ATOMS: atom_id res chain seq x y z
N MET A 1 77.61 -34.52 -22.57
CA MET A 1 76.56 -35.56 -22.53
C MET A 1 75.75 -35.36 -21.27
N CYS A 2 74.52 -34.86 -21.39
CA CYS A 2 73.48 -34.98 -20.38
C CYS A 2 72.14 -35.13 -21.11
N ASP A 3 71.34 -36.06 -20.61
CA ASP A 3 70.20 -36.71 -21.25
C ASP A 3 69.04 -35.82 -21.68
N THR A 4 68.42 -36.26 -22.78
CA THR A 4 67.16 -35.80 -23.33
C THR A 4 66.01 -36.49 -22.58
N THR A 5 65.35 -35.80 -21.66
CA THR A 5 64.02 -36.19 -21.18
C THR A 5 62.98 -35.18 -21.64
N LYS A 6 62.06 -35.64 -22.50
CA LYS A 6 60.90 -34.93 -23.00
C LYS A 6 59.99 -34.56 -21.82
N ASN A 7 59.80 -33.27 -21.58
CA ASN A 7 58.71 -32.77 -20.75
C ASN A 7 57.44 -32.76 -21.61
N THR A 8 56.49 -33.62 -21.25
CA THR A 8 55.13 -33.66 -21.79
C THR A 8 54.31 -32.58 -21.07
N GLU A 9 53.76 -31.63 -21.83
CA GLU A 9 52.74 -30.68 -21.35
C GLU A 9 51.48 -31.47 -20.91
N PRO A 10 50.87 -31.18 -19.75
CA PRO A 10 49.53 -31.69 -19.47
C PRO A 10 48.49 -30.79 -20.13
N ALA A 11 47.54 -31.43 -20.81
CA ALA A 11 46.37 -30.82 -21.42
C ALA A 11 45.54 -30.04 -20.37
N GLU A 12 45.13 -28.83 -20.73
CA GLU A 12 44.05 -28.11 -20.05
C GLU A 12 42.77 -28.94 -20.08
N GLY A 13 42.19 -29.23 -18.92
CA GLY A 13 40.94 -29.98 -18.81
C GLY A 13 40.30 -29.87 -17.43
N ALA A 14 39.02 -29.48 -17.45
CA ALA A 14 38.02 -29.50 -16.38
C ALA A 14 37.94 -28.26 -15.47
N VAL A 15 37.17 -27.26 -15.94
CA VAL A 15 36.42 -26.35 -15.07
C VAL A 15 35.30 -27.16 -14.43
N LEU A 16 35.32 -27.29 -13.10
CA LEU A 16 34.22 -27.87 -12.33
C LEU A 16 33.01 -26.94 -12.43
N ALA A 17 31.95 -27.38 -13.09
CA ALA A 17 30.68 -26.69 -13.10
C ALA A 17 30.05 -26.77 -11.69
N GLU A 18 29.79 -25.61 -11.08
CA GLU A 18 28.96 -25.51 -9.88
C GLU A 18 27.58 -26.14 -10.13
N PRO A 19 27.04 -26.95 -9.19
CA PRO A 19 25.75 -27.59 -9.39
C PRO A 19 24.64 -26.53 -9.46
N SER A 20 23.87 -26.59 -10.54
CA SER A 20 22.68 -25.77 -10.75
C SER A 20 21.70 -25.96 -9.59
N PRO A 21 21.12 -24.90 -9.00
CA PRO A 21 20.16 -25.06 -7.92
C PRO A 21 18.91 -25.78 -8.44
N GLU A 22 18.61 -26.94 -7.86
CA GLU A 22 17.38 -27.68 -8.15
C GLU A 22 16.14 -26.82 -7.84
N PRO A 23 15.07 -26.91 -8.64
CA PRO A 23 13.88 -26.11 -8.42
C PRO A 23 13.24 -26.47 -7.07
N LEU A 24 13.19 -25.50 -6.16
CA LEU A 24 12.43 -25.63 -4.91
C LEU A 24 11.01 -26.10 -5.25
N GLY A 25 10.64 -27.21 -4.64
CA GLY A 25 9.40 -27.93 -4.91
C GLY A 25 8.19 -27.03 -4.97
N SER A 26 7.33 -27.34 -5.95
CA SER A 26 5.96 -26.85 -6.12
C SER A 26 5.20 -26.86 -4.79
N SER A 27 5.33 -25.77 -4.05
CA SER A 27 4.42 -25.47 -2.96
C SER A 27 3.13 -25.03 -3.63
N ARG A 28 2.14 -25.91 -3.58
CA ARG A 28 0.76 -25.60 -3.99
C ARG A 28 0.42 -24.22 -3.45
N PRO A 29 -0.15 -23.31 -4.27
CA PRO A 29 -0.54 -22.01 -3.77
C PRO A 29 -1.45 -22.25 -2.56
N ILE A 30 -1.03 -21.74 -1.40
CA ILE A 30 -1.91 -21.66 -0.24
C ILE A 30 -3.04 -20.76 -0.73
N VAL A 31 -4.18 -21.35 -1.06
CA VAL A 31 -5.39 -20.60 -1.42
C VAL A 31 -5.83 -19.90 -0.13
N ARG A 32 -5.23 -18.73 0.13
CA ARG A 32 -5.74 -17.82 1.13
C ARG A 32 -7.11 -17.39 0.65
N ASN A 33 -8.09 -17.67 1.49
CA ASN A 33 -9.49 -17.40 1.25
C ASN A 33 -9.61 -15.91 0.87
N ARG A 34 -9.84 -15.63 -0.42
CA ARG A 34 -10.01 -14.28 -1.01
C ARG A 34 -11.17 -13.48 -0.39
N SER A 35 -11.88 -14.11 0.54
CA SER A 35 -13.19 -13.73 1.06
C SER A 35 -13.15 -12.71 2.21
N SER A 36 -11.99 -12.38 2.79
CA SER A 36 -11.95 -11.42 3.91
C SER A 36 -11.94 -9.94 3.49
N TYR A 37 -11.53 -9.62 2.25
CA TYR A 37 -11.46 -8.24 1.76
C TYR A 37 -12.50 -7.89 0.68
N THR A 38 -13.28 -8.87 0.20
CA THR A 38 -14.32 -8.67 -0.83
C THR A 38 -15.70 -8.34 -0.28
N ASN A 39 -15.81 -7.94 0.99
CA ASN A 39 -17.11 -7.59 1.54
C ASN A 39 -17.60 -6.23 1.03
N SER A 40 -18.56 -6.35 0.10
CA SER A 40 -19.63 -5.42 -0.28
C SER A 40 -19.45 -4.51 -1.51
N GLU A 41 -19.26 -5.13 -2.69
CA GLU A 41 -19.90 -4.59 -3.91
C GLU A 41 -21.44 -4.53 -3.79
N THR A 42 -22.02 -5.20 -2.78
CA THR A 42 -23.45 -5.36 -2.56
C THR A 42 -24.16 -4.21 -1.82
N HIS A 43 -23.45 -3.14 -1.40
CA HIS A 43 -24.07 -2.07 -0.60
C HIS A 43 -24.33 -0.74 -1.32
N PHE A 44 -24.06 -0.61 -2.62
CA PHE A 44 -24.29 0.64 -3.35
C PHE A 44 -25.75 0.83 -3.83
N LYS A 45 -26.71 0.08 -3.27
CA LYS A 45 -28.13 0.11 -3.66
C LYS A 45 -28.99 1.12 -2.87
N ASP A 46 -28.55 1.51 -1.69
CA ASP A 46 -29.08 2.69 -1.02
C ASP A 46 -28.18 3.86 -1.40
N GLU A 47 -28.73 5.05 -1.69
CA GLU A 47 -28.00 6.30 -1.98
C GLU A 47 -27.11 6.80 -0.79
N ARG A 48 -26.74 5.91 0.11
CA ARG A 48 -25.91 6.13 1.29
C ARG A 48 -24.44 5.93 0.92
N LEU A 49 -23.61 6.87 1.35
CA LEU A 49 -22.16 6.77 1.19
C LEU A 49 -21.60 5.62 2.04
N PHE A 50 -20.60 4.93 1.50
CA PHE A 50 -19.89 3.85 2.17
C PHE A 50 -19.33 4.31 3.51
N VAL A 51 -19.50 3.47 4.53
CA VAL A 51 -18.95 3.67 5.87
C VAL A 51 -18.25 2.39 6.28
N ASP A 52 -16.95 2.50 6.49
CA ASP A 52 -16.10 1.43 6.97
C ASP A 52 -16.32 1.24 8.48
N ARG A 53 -16.91 0.11 8.84
CA ARG A 53 -17.14 -0.31 10.23
C ARG A 53 -15.97 -1.11 10.81
N THR A 54 -15.02 -1.51 9.97
CA THR A 54 -13.85 -2.31 10.37
C THR A 54 -12.67 -1.43 10.80
N PHE A 55 -12.70 -0.15 10.44
CA PHE A 55 -11.67 0.82 10.83
C PHE A 55 -12.00 1.44 12.21
N PRO A 56 -11.11 1.32 13.22
CA PRO A 56 -11.42 1.61 14.63
C PRO A 56 -11.39 3.11 14.96
N ARG A 57 -12.31 3.90 14.37
CA ARG A 57 -12.39 5.36 14.60
C ARG A 57 -12.64 5.74 16.06
N ALA A 58 -13.38 4.91 16.79
CA ALA A 58 -13.74 5.15 18.19
C ALA A 58 -12.50 5.12 19.11
N ASP A 59 -11.46 4.35 18.74
CA ASP A 59 -10.25 4.26 19.54
C ASP A 59 -9.32 5.48 19.34
N MET A 60 -9.63 6.34 18.36
CA MET A 60 -8.85 7.53 18.02
C MET A 60 -9.40 8.83 18.65
N GLU A 61 -10.26 8.73 19.68
CA GLU A 61 -10.88 9.89 20.31
C GLU A 61 -9.85 10.86 20.91
N GLN A 62 -9.78 12.07 20.34
CA GLN A 62 -9.02 13.19 20.88
C GLN A 62 -9.90 14.43 20.99
N PRO A 63 -9.67 15.31 21.98
CA PRO A 63 -10.43 16.56 22.10
C PRO A 63 -10.41 17.39 20.80
N GLY A 64 -11.60 17.72 20.31
CA GLY A 64 -11.80 18.53 19.10
C GLY A 64 -11.52 17.81 17.77
N LEU A 65 -11.26 16.49 17.80
CA LEU A 65 -11.14 15.67 16.60
C LEU A 65 -12.53 15.34 16.05
N GLU A 66 -12.72 15.59 14.76
CA GLU A 66 -13.96 15.29 14.04
C GLU A 66 -13.64 14.46 12.79
N TRP A 67 -14.41 13.41 12.55
CA TRP A 67 -14.31 12.63 11.32
C TRP A 67 -15.23 13.23 10.26
N LYS A 68 -14.66 13.79 9.20
CA LYS A 68 -15.39 14.46 8.12
C LYS A 68 -14.95 13.97 6.75
N ARG A 69 -15.86 13.85 5.81
CA ARG A 69 -15.56 13.57 4.40
C ARG A 69 -14.99 14.84 3.75
N PRO A 70 -14.06 14.73 2.79
CA PRO A 70 -13.52 15.87 2.06
C PRO A 70 -14.57 16.85 1.55
N LYS A 71 -15.68 16.34 1.00
CA LYS A 71 -16.77 17.18 0.48
C LYS A 71 -17.48 18.04 1.54
N GLU A 72 -17.38 17.71 2.82
CA GLU A 72 -18.02 18.48 3.90
C GLU A 72 -17.27 19.78 4.23
N PHE A 73 -15.98 19.87 3.89
CA PHE A 73 -15.14 21.04 4.18
C PHE A 73 -14.35 21.56 2.96
N CYS A 74 -14.36 20.82 1.85
CA CYS A 74 -13.77 21.19 0.57
C CYS A 74 -14.75 20.77 -0.56
N PRO A 75 -15.64 21.66 -1.02
CA PRO A 75 -16.61 21.35 -2.08
C PRO A 75 -15.96 20.95 -3.41
N SER A 76 -14.76 21.45 -3.69
CA SER A 76 -13.93 21.14 -4.85
C SER A 76 -13.00 19.94 -4.63
N ALA A 77 -13.27 19.08 -3.64
CA ALA A 77 -12.43 17.91 -3.34
C ALA A 77 -12.22 17.03 -4.58
N GLN A 78 -10.97 16.70 -4.86
CA GLN A 78 -10.50 15.86 -5.95
C GLN A 78 -9.63 14.74 -5.39
N PHE A 79 -9.59 13.61 -6.10
CA PHE A 79 -8.81 12.47 -5.63
C PHE A 79 -7.33 12.73 -5.88
N ILE A 80 -6.97 13.03 -7.12
CA ILE A 80 -5.63 13.39 -7.58
C ILE A 80 -5.76 14.66 -8.43
N VAL A 81 -4.91 15.65 -8.23
CA VAL A 81 -4.85 16.89 -9.02
C VAL A 81 -3.50 16.96 -9.74
N ASP A 82 -3.51 17.16 -11.06
CA ASP A 82 -2.30 17.22 -11.91
C ASP A 82 -1.36 15.99 -11.84
N GLY A 83 -1.88 14.87 -11.33
CA GLY A 83 -1.16 13.61 -11.22
C GLY A 83 -0.45 13.45 -9.88
N ALA A 84 -0.45 12.23 -9.37
CA ALA A 84 0.11 11.93 -8.06
C ALA A 84 1.64 12.11 -8.03
N SER A 85 2.10 12.93 -7.10
CA SER A 85 3.47 13.44 -7.00
C SER A 85 3.96 13.44 -5.56
N ARG A 86 5.28 13.47 -5.37
CA ARG A 86 5.91 13.63 -4.05
C ARG A 86 5.52 14.94 -3.37
N MET A 87 5.08 15.94 -4.14
CA MET A 87 4.66 17.24 -3.62
C MET A 87 3.35 17.17 -2.82
N ASP A 88 2.66 16.03 -2.92
CA ASP A 88 1.37 15.78 -2.30
C ASP A 88 1.52 15.20 -0.87
N MET A 89 2.76 15.11 -0.39
CA MET A 89 3.10 14.51 0.90
C MET A 89 3.63 15.57 1.85
N ARG A 90 2.72 16.20 2.58
CA ARG A 90 3.04 17.05 3.73
C ARG A 90 2.67 16.29 4.99
N GLN A 91 3.69 15.87 5.73
CA GLN A 91 3.53 15.17 7.00
C GLN A 91 2.68 16.00 7.97
N GLY A 92 1.69 15.35 8.59
CA GLY A 92 0.89 15.93 9.65
C GLY A 92 1.41 15.51 11.03
N GLY A 93 0.49 15.29 11.97
CA GLY A 93 0.82 14.98 13.37
C GLY A 93 1.35 13.55 13.64
N LEU A 94 1.43 12.66 12.65
CA LEU A 94 1.94 11.29 12.84
C LEU A 94 3.45 11.22 12.60
N SER A 95 4.12 10.32 13.33
CA SER A 95 5.56 10.02 13.18
C SER A 95 5.78 8.84 12.22
N ASP A 96 5.20 8.94 11.02
CA ASP A 96 5.18 7.91 9.98
C ASP A 96 6.02 8.31 8.75
N CYS A 97 7.01 9.18 8.95
CA CYS A 97 7.89 9.68 7.88
C CYS A 97 8.55 8.57 7.04
N TRP A 98 8.76 7.38 7.63
CA TRP A 98 9.25 6.19 6.95
C TRP A 98 8.29 5.72 5.84
N PHE A 99 6.98 5.77 6.11
CA PHE A 99 5.93 5.45 5.15
C PHE A 99 5.84 6.54 4.08
N LEU A 100 5.75 7.81 4.47
CA LEU A 100 5.66 8.95 3.53
C LEU A 100 6.85 8.99 2.59
N SER A 101 8.06 8.77 3.09
CA SER A 101 9.27 8.74 2.26
C SER A 101 9.20 7.62 1.23
N SER A 102 8.67 6.46 1.61
CA SER A 102 8.49 5.33 0.70
C SER A 102 7.48 5.64 -0.41
N VAL A 103 6.34 6.26 -0.06
CA VAL A 103 5.33 6.68 -1.05
C VAL A 103 5.89 7.80 -1.94
N ALA A 104 6.68 8.73 -1.39
CA ALA A 104 7.30 9.81 -2.14
C ALA A 104 8.26 9.26 -3.20
N SER A 105 9.09 8.28 -2.85
CA SER A 105 9.93 7.56 -3.80
C SER A 105 9.10 6.81 -4.85
N LEU A 106 8.00 6.16 -4.44
CA LEU A 106 7.11 5.45 -5.36
C LEU A 106 6.47 6.39 -6.39
N SER A 107 6.15 7.62 -6.00
CA SER A 107 5.55 8.63 -6.90
C SER A 107 6.43 9.01 -8.08
N LEU A 108 7.75 8.81 -7.98
CA LEU A 108 8.70 8.99 -9.09
C LEU A 108 8.54 7.92 -10.18
N HIS A 109 7.86 6.81 -9.87
CA HIS A 109 7.65 5.68 -10.75
C HIS A 109 6.16 5.44 -10.96
N ARG A 110 5.53 6.23 -11.85
CA ARG A 110 4.08 6.19 -12.12
C ARG A 110 3.51 4.77 -12.27
N ASN A 111 4.17 3.89 -13.02
CA ASN A 111 3.69 2.51 -13.24
C ASN A 111 3.61 1.69 -11.95
N LEU A 112 4.51 1.93 -10.99
CA LEU A 112 4.49 1.26 -9.69
C LEU A 112 3.46 1.91 -8.76
N LEU A 113 3.36 3.23 -8.78
CA LEU A 113 2.33 3.95 -8.02
C LEU A 113 0.92 3.53 -8.43
N GLU A 114 0.66 3.36 -9.73
CA GLU A 114 -0.65 2.92 -10.24
C GLU A 114 -1.02 1.50 -9.79
N ARG A 115 -0.05 0.68 -9.36
CA ARG A 115 -0.34 -0.61 -8.71
C ARG A 115 -0.86 -0.41 -7.30
N VAL A 116 -0.36 0.59 -6.57
CA VAL A 116 -0.75 0.92 -5.19
C VAL A 116 -2.02 1.77 -5.14
N VAL A 117 -2.17 2.70 -6.08
CA VAL A 117 -3.29 3.64 -6.21
C VAL A 117 -3.99 3.38 -7.56
N PRO A 118 -4.97 2.46 -7.62
CA PRO A 118 -5.67 2.14 -8.86
C PRO A 118 -6.37 3.36 -9.46
N LYS A 119 -6.40 3.43 -10.80
CA LYS A 119 -7.14 4.44 -11.57
C LYS A 119 -8.66 4.30 -11.43
N GLY A 120 -9.37 5.35 -11.84
CA GLY A 120 -10.83 5.39 -11.91
C GLY A 120 -11.51 5.72 -10.58
N GLN A 121 -10.77 6.24 -9.61
CA GLN A 121 -11.29 6.74 -8.34
C GLN A 121 -11.50 8.25 -8.45
N SER A 122 -12.65 8.73 -8.02
CA SER A 122 -13.01 10.15 -8.13
C SER A 122 -13.97 10.57 -7.02
N PHE A 123 -13.91 11.85 -6.66
CA PHE A 123 -14.95 12.48 -5.84
C PHE A 123 -16.12 12.98 -6.70
N GLN A 124 -15.99 13.02 -8.03
CA GLN A 124 -17.02 13.52 -8.93
C GLN A 124 -17.83 12.37 -9.51
N GLU A 125 -17.28 11.69 -10.50
CA GLU A 125 -17.96 10.63 -11.24
C GLU A 125 -17.94 9.32 -10.45
N GLY A 126 -19.10 8.69 -10.29
CA GLY A 126 -19.22 7.40 -9.59
C GLY A 126 -18.86 7.46 -8.09
N TYR A 127 -18.95 8.64 -7.46
CA TYR A 127 -18.61 8.80 -6.05
C TYR A 127 -19.55 8.02 -5.13
N THR A 128 -18.98 7.09 -4.36
CA THR A 128 -19.71 6.27 -3.38
C THR A 128 -19.21 6.46 -1.95
N GLY A 129 -18.24 7.34 -1.73
CA GLY A 129 -17.54 7.49 -0.45
C GLY A 129 -16.61 6.31 -0.11
N CYS A 130 -16.30 5.44 -1.07
CA CYS A 130 -15.38 4.31 -0.94
C CYS A 130 -14.16 4.50 -1.85
N PHE A 131 -12.96 4.27 -1.30
CA PHE A 131 -11.70 4.32 -2.02
C PHE A 131 -10.90 3.04 -1.76
N ARG A 132 -10.09 2.64 -2.73
CA ARG A 132 -9.31 1.40 -2.74
C ARG A 132 -7.83 1.67 -2.97
N PHE A 133 -7.01 0.91 -2.26
CA PHE A 133 -5.57 0.92 -2.37
C PHE A 133 -5.06 -0.51 -2.37
N ARG A 134 -3.84 -0.74 -2.86
CA ARG A 134 -3.23 -2.07 -2.87
C ARG A 134 -1.86 -2.04 -2.23
N PHE A 135 -1.64 -3.00 -1.34
CA PHE A 135 -0.36 -3.15 -0.65
C PHE A 135 0.20 -4.54 -0.93
N TRP A 136 1.51 -4.61 -1.17
CA TRP A 136 2.20 -5.88 -1.28
C TRP A 136 2.52 -6.41 0.11
N GLN A 137 1.94 -7.55 0.49
CA GLN A 137 2.18 -8.19 1.78
C GLN A 137 2.33 -9.69 1.61
N TYR A 138 3.38 -10.25 2.21
CA TYR A 138 3.64 -11.69 2.24
C TYR A 138 3.62 -12.39 0.87
N GLY A 139 4.11 -11.71 -0.17
CA GLY A 139 4.18 -12.25 -1.53
C GLY A 139 2.91 -12.06 -2.37
N GLU A 140 1.90 -11.36 -1.86
CA GLU A 140 0.62 -11.17 -2.53
C GLU A 140 0.17 -9.70 -2.49
N TRP A 141 -0.60 -9.29 -3.50
CA TRP A 141 -1.27 -7.99 -3.51
C TRP A 141 -2.56 -8.07 -2.70
N GLN A 142 -2.65 -7.27 -1.64
CA GLN A 142 -3.87 -7.10 -0.84
C GLN A 142 -4.55 -5.79 -1.19
N GLU A 143 -5.82 -5.86 -1.59
CA GLU A 143 -6.66 -4.69 -1.83
C GLU A 143 -7.38 -4.28 -0.53
N VAL A 144 -7.24 -3.01 -0.17
CA VAL A 144 -7.81 -2.44 1.05
C VAL A 144 -8.78 -1.33 0.64
N MET A 145 -10.04 -1.49 1.03
CA MET A 145 -11.08 -0.49 0.87
C MET A 145 -11.23 0.32 2.16
N VAL A 146 -11.37 1.63 2.02
CA VAL A 146 -11.63 2.57 3.13
C VAL A 146 -12.74 3.53 2.73
N ASP A 147 -13.51 3.98 3.72
CA ASP A 147 -14.35 5.16 3.51
C ASP A 147 -13.48 6.44 3.50
N ASP A 148 -14.05 7.54 3.00
CA ASP A 148 -13.36 8.83 2.93
C ASP A 148 -13.54 9.72 4.17
N LEU A 149 -13.99 9.19 5.30
CA LEU A 149 -14.01 9.95 6.54
C LEU A 149 -12.58 10.14 7.03
N LEU A 150 -12.13 11.39 7.14
CA LEU A 150 -10.77 11.73 7.55
C LEU A 150 -10.79 12.49 8.88
N PRO A 151 -9.76 12.31 9.72
CA PRO A 151 -9.61 13.03 10.98
C PRO A 151 -9.29 14.50 10.73
N THR A 152 -10.15 15.38 11.24
CA THR A 152 -10.03 16.84 11.10
C THR A 152 -10.10 17.54 12.44
N LYS A 153 -9.46 18.71 12.53
CA LYS A 153 -9.63 19.68 13.63
C LYS A 153 -9.93 21.04 13.00
N LYS A 154 -11.07 21.64 13.34
CA LYS A 154 -11.52 22.93 12.78
C LYS A 154 -11.53 22.93 11.24
N GLY A 155 -12.00 21.84 10.62
CA GLY A 155 -12.06 21.69 9.16
C GLY A 155 -10.72 21.51 8.45
N LYS A 156 -9.64 21.22 9.18
CA LYS A 156 -8.31 20.94 8.61
C LYS A 156 -7.89 19.51 8.94
N LEU A 157 -7.29 18.82 7.97
CA LEU A 157 -6.71 17.49 8.19
C LEU A 157 -5.62 17.54 9.27
N VAL A 158 -5.64 16.54 10.16
CA VAL A 158 -4.69 16.44 11.28
C VAL A 158 -3.39 15.72 10.88
N TYR A 159 -3.49 14.80 9.92
CA TYR A 159 -2.39 13.94 9.48
C TYR A 159 -1.93 14.32 8.07
N LEU A 160 -1.56 13.34 7.24
CA LEU A 160 -1.03 13.59 5.90
C LEU A 160 -2.00 14.44 5.07
N ARG A 161 -1.45 15.39 4.34
CA ARG A 161 -2.18 16.26 3.43
C ARG A 161 -1.34 16.60 2.20
N SER A 162 -2.00 16.93 1.10
CA SER A 162 -1.33 17.50 -0.06
C SER A 162 -0.99 18.98 0.17
N SER A 163 -0.05 19.48 -0.65
CA SER A 163 0.18 20.91 -0.77
C SER A 163 -0.98 21.60 -1.51
N ASN A 164 -1.71 20.85 -2.33
CA ASN A 164 -3.01 21.25 -2.84
C ASN A 164 -4.11 20.87 -1.82
N ASN A 165 -4.85 21.86 -1.32
CA ASN A 165 -5.89 21.60 -0.32
C ASN A 165 -7.14 20.91 -0.90
N GLU A 166 -7.23 20.79 -2.23
CA GLU A 166 -8.31 20.09 -2.93
C GLU A 166 -7.98 18.62 -3.19
N GLU A 167 -6.77 18.15 -2.88
CA GLU A 167 -6.31 16.80 -3.22
C GLU A 167 -6.25 15.86 -2.00
N PHE A 168 -6.82 14.67 -2.13
CA PHE A 168 -7.06 13.77 -0.98
C PHE A 168 -6.55 12.33 -1.12
N TRP A 169 -5.87 11.95 -2.21
CA TRP A 169 -5.36 10.57 -2.35
C TRP A 169 -4.34 10.20 -1.27
N THR A 170 -3.48 11.13 -0.84
CA THR A 170 -2.45 10.87 0.18
C THR A 170 -3.04 10.61 1.58
N PRO A 171 -3.94 11.44 2.15
CA PRO A 171 -4.59 11.11 3.42
C PRO A 171 -5.40 9.81 3.37
N LEU A 172 -6.05 9.52 2.25
CA LEU A 172 -6.80 8.26 2.08
C LEU A 172 -5.87 7.04 2.02
N LEU A 173 -4.71 7.18 1.37
CA LEU A 173 -3.68 6.14 1.32
C LEU A 173 -3.07 5.88 2.70
N GLU A 174 -2.76 6.93 3.47
CA GLU A 174 -2.29 6.83 4.86
C GLU A 174 -3.30 6.07 5.72
N LYS A 175 -4.59 6.43 5.62
CA LYS A 175 -5.66 5.72 6.31
C LYS A 175 -5.77 4.24 5.91
N ALA A 176 -5.70 3.94 4.62
CA ALA A 176 -5.74 2.56 4.13
C ALA A 176 -4.54 1.75 4.62
N TYR A 177 -3.37 2.38 4.72
CA TYR A 177 -2.19 1.73 5.28
C TYR A 177 -2.36 1.45 6.78
N ALA A 178 -2.83 2.42 7.56
CA ALA A 178 -3.13 2.26 8.99
C ALA A 178 -4.11 1.08 9.23
N LYS A 179 -5.21 1.04 8.46
CA LYS A 179 -6.17 -0.08 8.50
C LYS A 179 -5.48 -1.43 8.25
N ASN A 180 -4.64 -1.49 7.23
CA ASN A 180 -3.98 -2.71 6.80
C ASN A 180 -2.96 -3.23 7.85
N THR A 181 -2.41 -2.33 8.67
CA THR A 181 -1.48 -2.69 9.75
C THR A 181 -2.16 -3.09 11.06
N GLU A 182 -3.39 -2.65 11.30
CA GLU A 182 -4.12 -2.86 12.57
C GLU A 182 -4.92 -4.18 12.63
N HIS A 183 -5.08 -4.90 11.51
CA HIS A 183 -5.69 -6.22 11.55
C HIS A 183 -4.73 -7.24 12.15
N PRO A 184 -5.05 -7.86 13.31
CA PRO A 184 -4.27 -8.96 13.83
C PRO A 184 -4.27 -10.08 12.80
N ILE A 185 -3.07 -10.57 12.48
CA ILE A 185 -2.91 -11.78 11.70
C ILE A 185 -3.35 -12.93 12.59
N GLU A 186 -4.66 -13.18 12.67
CA GLU A 186 -5.17 -14.48 13.10
C GLU A 186 -4.59 -15.50 12.11
N ASN A 187 -3.65 -16.32 12.62
CA ASN A 187 -2.81 -17.30 11.94
C ASN A 187 -1.40 -16.83 11.52
N ARG A 188 -0.49 -16.70 12.49
CA ARG A 188 0.95 -16.89 12.23
C ARG A 188 1.42 -18.24 12.78
N PRO A 189 1.92 -19.17 11.94
CA PRO A 189 2.75 -20.29 12.40
C PRO A 189 4.21 -19.90 12.67
N TYR A 190 4.63 -18.64 12.46
CA TYR A 190 6.01 -18.23 12.76
C TYR A 190 6.04 -16.87 13.44
N GLY A 191 6.49 -16.89 14.70
CA GLY A 191 6.73 -15.72 15.52
C GLY A 191 7.84 -14.86 14.94
N VAL A 192 7.68 -13.54 15.04
CA VAL A 192 8.75 -12.58 14.77
C VAL A 192 9.08 -11.90 16.10
N LEU A 193 10.36 -11.97 16.45
CA LEU A 193 10.98 -11.31 17.58
C LEU A 193 10.81 -9.80 17.45
N ARG A 194 10.50 -9.17 18.59
CA ARG A 194 10.53 -7.72 18.77
C ARG A 194 11.95 -7.19 18.69
#